data_AF-A0A0A9YJZ0-F1
#
_entry.id   AF-A0A0A9YJZ0-F1
#
_cell.length_a   1.000
_cell.length_b   1.000
_cell.length_c   1.000
_cell.angle_alpha   90.00
_cell.angle_beta   90.00
_cell.angle_gamma   90.00
#
_symmetry.space_group_name_H-M   'P 1'
#
loop_
_entity.id
_entity.type
_entity.pdbx_description
1 polymer ?
#
loop_
_entity_poly.entity_id
_entity_poly.type
_entity_poly.pdbx_seq_one_letter_code
_entity_poly.pdbx_strand_id
1 'polypeptide(L)'
;MSVESTTSFKGIDCLKFTPNERFLGSVVDFPENYCYCPGSIEKITLGQSCMRTGAMEFAACQAVPVVLTFPHFYKASRYYQNAVDGLSPDSDTHQSYVSLEPTTGIPINGAKRIQINFQLKGTPAMKMTGKARDLLMPFLWIDEKVELGDEQLSMIKDTLLKMLKIANIAQWVLIAIGILMVLVGSIMSFISARREHGHPD
;
A
#
# COMPACT_ATOMS: atom_id res chain seq x y z
N MET A 1 -0.64 3.83 -0.48
CA MET A 1 -0.09 2.83 0.45
C MET A 1 1.23 3.36 0.99
N SER A 2 1.65 2.91 2.17
CA SER A 2 2.91 3.29 2.80
C SER A 2 3.61 2.05 3.32
N VAL A 3 4.93 2.11 3.39
CA VAL A 3 5.74 1.04 3.99
C VAL A 3 5.50 1.07 5.49
N GLU A 4 5.08 -0.05 6.04
CA GLU A 4 4.89 -0.23 7.48
C GLU A 4 6.12 -0.87 8.13
N SER A 5 6.66 -1.92 7.50
CA SER A 5 7.80 -2.67 8.05
C SER A 5 8.52 -3.50 6.98
N THR A 6 9.76 -3.88 7.29
CA THR A 6 10.49 -4.93 6.57
C THR A 6 10.18 -6.26 7.23
N THR A 7 9.80 -7.25 6.43
CA THR A 7 9.43 -8.59 6.88
C THR A 7 10.14 -9.64 6.02
N SER A 8 10.18 -10.90 6.47
CA SER A 8 10.68 -12.00 5.65
C SER A 8 9.59 -13.05 5.51
N PHE A 9 9.23 -13.39 4.28
CA PHE A 9 8.25 -14.43 3.98
C PHE A 9 8.95 -15.59 3.26
N LYS A 10 8.97 -16.77 3.89
CA LYS A 10 9.61 -17.98 3.36
C LYS A 10 11.05 -17.73 2.85
N GLY A 11 11.80 -16.90 3.58
CA GLY A 11 13.18 -16.53 3.26
C GLY A 11 13.35 -15.57 2.09
N ILE A 12 12.31 -14.80 1.72
CA ILE A 12 12.41 -13.63 0.84
C ILE A 12 12.15 -12.39 1.68
N ASP A 13 13.09 -11.45 1.64
CA ASP A 13 12.91 -10.14 2.27
C ASP A 13 11.85 -9.35 1.51
N CYS A 14 10.90 -8.78 2.25
CA CYS A 14 9.73 -8.09 1.72
C CYS A 14 9.51 -6.77 2.45
N LEU A 15 8.99 -5.77 1.73
CA LEU A 15 8.44 -4.56 2.31
C LEU A 15 6.92 -4.73 2.44
N LYS A 16 6.41 -4.64 3.66
CA LYS A 16 4.98 -4.70 3.94
C LYS A 16 4.37 -3.32 3.74
N PHE A 17 3.44 -3.21 2.80
CA PHE A 17 2.68 -2.00 2.50
C PHE A 17 1.26 -2.10 3.05
N THR A 18 0.78 -1.00 3.63
CA THR A 18 -0.61 -0.90 4.11
C THR A 18 -1.31 0.34 3.54
N PRO A 19 -2.65 0.36 3.46
CA PRO A 19 -3.39 1.56 3.09
C PRO A 19 -3.09 2.72 4.04
N ASN A 20 -2.86 3.90 3.46
CA ASN A 20 -2.62 5.12 4.23
C ASN A 20 -3.93 5.58 4.87
N GLU A 21 -3.84 6.37 5.94
CA GLU A 21 -5.01 6.98 6.58
C GLU A 21 -5.83 7.85 5.61
N ARG A 22 -5.16 8.42 4.60
CA ARG A 22 -5.79 9.17 3.50
C ARG A 22 -6.78 8.35 2.68
N PHE A 23 -6.60 7.03 2.59
CA PHE A 23 -7.37 6.19 1.66
C PHE A 23 -8.88 6.21 1.95
N LEU A 24 -9.27 6.13 3.22
CA LEU A 24 -10.66 6.31 3.68
C LEU A 24 -10.78 7.55 4.57
N GLY A 25 -9.89 8.53 4.39
CA GLY A 25 -9.84 9.73 5.20
C GLY A 25 -11.03 10.66 4.95
N SER A 26 -11.52 11.36 5.99
CA SER A 26 -12.54 12.40 5.79
C SER A 26 -11.96 13.63 5.10
N VAL A 27 -12.83 14.44 4.50
CA VAL A 27 -12.47 15.74 3.92
C VAL A 27 -12.01 16.78 4.94
N VAL A 28 -12.32 16.56 6.23
CA VAL A 28 -11.89 17.45 7.32
C VAL A 28 -10.40 17.23 7.59
N ASP A 29 -9.97 15.98 7.62
CA ASP A 29 -8.57 15.61 7.88
C ASP A 29 -7.73 15.68 6.60
N PHE A 30 -8.34 15.34 5.45
CA PHE A 30 -7.70 15.26 4.14
C PHE A 30 -8.56 15.97 3.08
N PRO A 31 -8.42 17.30 2.93
CA PRO A 31 -9.23 18.10 2.01
C PRO A 31 -9.19 17.61 0.56
N GLU A 32 -8.13 16.92 0.13
CA GLU A 32 -8.02 16.32 -1.19
C GLU A 32 -9.09 15.27 -1.50
N ASN A 33 -9.72 14.67 -0.48
CA ASN A 33 -10.74 13.64 -0.64
C ASN A 33 -12.13 14.18 -1.00
N TYR A 34 -12.29 15.49 -1.23
CA TYR A 34 -13.59 16.11 -1.52
C TYR A 34 -14.32 15.50 -2.71
N CYS A 35 -13.59 14.97 -3.68
CA CYS A 35 -14.14 14.34 -4.88
C CYS A 35 -14.79 12.98 -4.64
N TYR A 36 -14.57 12.36 -3.47
CA TYR A 36 -15.21 11.09 -3.09
C TYR A 36 -16.55 11.28 -2.37
N CYS A 37 -16.99 12.52 -2.16
CA CYS A 37 -18.22 12.78 -1.44
C CYS A 37 -19.45 12.59 -2.34
N PRO A 38 -20.50 11.89 -1.86
CA PRO A 38 -21.74 11.74 -2.61
C PRO A 38 -22.36 13.10 -2.97
N GLY A 39 -22.72 13.27 -4.24
CA GLY A 39 -23.36 14.51 -4.72
C GLY A 39 -22.48 15.75 -4.66
N SER A 40 -21.16 15.61 -4.51
CA SER A 40 -20.23 16.73 -4.64
C SER A 40 -20.16 17.18 -6.10
N ILE A 41 -20.64 18.38 -6.38
CA ILE A 41 -20.43 19.11 -7.63
C ILE A 41 -19.47 20.24 -7.29
N GLU A 42 -18.35 20.31 -8.02
CA GLU A 42 -17.31 21.34 -7.81
C GLU A 42 -17.96 22.73 -7.73
N LYS A 43 -17.66 23.49 -6.67
CA LYS A 43 -18.13 24.87 -6.40
C LYS A 43 -19.63 25.06 -6.11
N ILE A 44 -20.43 24.00 -5.98
CA ILE A 44 -21.88 24.10 -5.68
C ILE A 44 -22.25 23.47 -4.35
N THR A 45 -21.80 22.24 -4.08
CA THR A 45 -22.12 21.53 -2.83
C THR A 45 -20.85 21.35 -2.00
N LEU A 46 -20.64 22.25 -1.03
CA LEU A 46 -19.50 22.17 -0.11
C LEU A 46 -19.79 21.14 1.00
N GLY A 47 -19.40 19.88 0.79
CA GLY A 47 -19.07 18.92 1.86
C GLY A 47 -20.18 18.48 2.85
N GLN A 48 -21.42 18.93 2.73
CA GLN A 48 -22.46 18.63 3.74
C GLN A 48 -22.92 17.17 3.79
N SER A 49 -22.55 16.34 2.81
CA SER A 49 -22.92 14.91 2.74
C SER A 49 -21.70 13.96 2.68
N CYS A 50 -20.50 14.44 2.99
CA CYS A 50 -19.31 13.59 3.02
C CYS A 50 -19.37 12.57 4.15
N MET A 51 -18.91 11.34 3.89
CA MET A 51 -18.75 10.32 4.92
C MET A 51 -17.64 10.74 5.91
N ARG A 52 -17.75 10.26 7.15
CA ARG A 52 -16.70 10.44 8.17
C ARG A 52 -15.53 9.47 7.89
N THR A 53 -14.40 9.71 8.55
CA THR A 53 -13.18 8.90 8.40
C THR A 53 -13.47 7.41 8.57
N GLY A 54 -12.90 6.60 7.67
CA GLY A 54 -12.98 5.16 7.59
C GLY A 54 -14.14 4.60 6.77
N ALA A 55 -14.90 5.44 6.06
CA ALA A 55 -16.00 5.03 5.20
C ALA A 55 -15.97 5.74 3.84
N MET A 56 -16.28 5.01 2.78
CA MET A 56 -16.40 5.52 1.42
C MET A 56 -17.66 4.96 0.78
N GLU A 57 -18.47 5.84 0.19
CA GLU A 57 -19.66 5.43 -0.56
C GLU A 57 -19.24 4.89 -1.93
N PHE A 58 -19.88 3.81 -2.37
CA PHE A 58 -19.53 3.11 -3.60
C PHE A 58 -20.74 2.92 -4.53
N ALA A 59 -21.82 3.67 -4.31
CA ALA A 59 -23.05 3.50 -5.07
C ALA A 59 -22.92 3.96 -6.51
N ALA A 60 -22.10 4.99 -6.78
CA ALA A 60 -21.80 5.43 -8.14
C ALA A 60 -21.15 4.33 -9.00
N CYS A 61 -20.44 3.37 -8.38
CA CYS A 61 -19.79 2.27 -9.10
C CYS A 61 -20.71 1.06 -9.28
N GLN A 62 -21.50 0.71 -8.27
CA GLN A 62 -22.29 -0.54 -8.26
C GLN A 62 -23.80 -0.35 -8.42
N ALA A 63 -24.28 0.89 -8.59
CA ALA A 63 -25.71 1.25 -8.64
C ALA A 63 -26.56 0.69 -7.46
N VAL A 64 -25.89 0.31 -6.36
CA VAL A 64 -26.46 -0.22 -5.12
C VAL A 64 -25.90 0.61 -3.97
N PRO A 65 -26.68 0.97 -2.94
CA PRO A 65 -26.26 1.89 -1.87
C PRO A 65 -25.31 1.23 -0.85
N VAL A 66 -24.14 0.79 -1.32
CA VAL A 66 -23.10 0.16 -0.52
C VAL A 66 -22.07 1.19 -0.05
N VAL A 67 -21.62 1.03 1.19
CA VAL A 67 -20.55 1.81 1.81
C VAL A 67 -19.43 0.86 2.23
N LEU A 68 -18.22 1.14 1.77
CA LEU A 68 -17.04 0.34 2.04
C LEU A 68 -16.28 0.88 3.24
N THR A 69 -15.86 -0.02 4.13
CA THR A 69 -15.00 0.26 5.28
C THR A 69 -13.95 -0.84 5.41
N PHE A 70 -12.99 -0.69 6.33
CA PHE A 70 -12.26 -1.87 6.82
C PHE A 70 -13.16 -2.70 7.75
N PRO A 71 -12.86 -4.01 7.92
CA PRO A 71 -13.64 -4.87 8.81
C PRO A 71 -13.72 -4.34 10.24
N HIS A 72 -14.88 -4.58 10.86
CA HIS A 72 -15.25 -4.07 12.18
C HIS A 72 -15.03 -2.56 12.36
N PHE A 73 -15.11 -1.79 11.25
CA PHE A 73 -14.82 -0.36 11.24
C PHE A 73 -13.40 -0.03 11.76
N TYR A 74 -12.42 -0.91 11.51
CA TYR A 74 -11.01 -0.67 11.79
C TYR A 74 -10.53 0.63 11.12
N LYS A 75 -9.79 1.46 11.87
CA LYS A 75 -9.37 2.83 11.46
C LYS A 75 -10.51 3.80 11.09
N ALA A 76 -11.76 3.49 11.43
CA ALA A 76 -12.87 4.40 11.22
C ALA A 76 -13.18 5.26 12.46
N SER A 77 -13.97 6.32 12.25
CA SER A 77 -14.45 7.19 13.31
C SER A 77 -15.20 6.39 14.39
N ARG A 78 -15.03 6.78 15.66
CA ARG A 78 -15.79 6.23 16.80
C ARG A 78 -17.30 6.34 16.62
N TYR A 79 -17.78 7.29 15.82
CA TYR A 79 -19.18 7.38 15.42
C TYR A 79 -19.71 6.05 14.84
N TYR A 80 -18.94 5.41 13.94
CA TYR A 80 -19.34 4.14 13.34
C TYR A 80 -19.17 2.97 14.31
N GLN A 81 -18.06 2.95 15.06
CA GLN A 81 -17.76 1.86 16.00
C GLN A 81 -18.74 1.79 17.19
N ASN A 82 -19.31 2.94 17.58
CA ASN A 82 -20.27 3.00 18.69
C ASN A 82 -21.72 2.83 18.23
N ALA A 83 -21.97 2.73 16.92
CA ALA A 83 -23.33 2.66 16.37
C ALA A 83 -23.92 1.24 16.39
N VAL A 84 -23.07 0.21 16.44
CA VAL A 84 -23.46 -1.20 16.36
C VAL A 84 -22.67 -2.00 17.40
N ASP A 85 -23.38 -2.82 18.19
CA ASP A 85 -22.75 -3.71 19.17
C ASP A 85 -22.10 -4.93 18.49
N GLY A 86 -21.10 -5.52 19.12
CA GLY A 86 -20.40 -6.71 18.62
C GLY A 86 -19.23 -6.43 17.67
N LEU A 87 -18.86 -5.16 17.48
CA LEU A 87 -17.66 -4.78 16.72
C LEU A 87 -16.39 -4.98 17.57
N SER A 88 -15.32 -5.50 16.95
CA SER A 88 -14.02 -5.71 17.59
C SER A 88 -12.90 -5.34 16.59
N PRO A 89 -12.69 -4.05 16.30
CA PRO A 89 -11.63 -3.60 15.39
C PRO A 89 -10.26 -4.02 15.93
N ASP A 90 -9.43 -4.58 15.06
CA ASP A 90 -8.14 -5.19 15.41
C ASP A 90 -7.17 -5.05 14.24
N SER A 91 -5.94 -4.65 14.49
CA SER A 91 -4.96 -4.41 13.42
C SER A 91 -4.56 -5.70 12.71
N ASP A 92 -4.40 -6.79 13.44
CA ASP A 92 -3.77 -8.01 12.92
C ASP A 92 -4.75 -8.74 11.99
N THR A 93 -6.05 -8.74 12.34
CA THR A 93 -7.10 -9.40 11.56
C THR A 93 -7.83 -8.50 10.58
N HIS A 94 -7.86 -7.18 10.77
CA HIS A 94 -8.68 -6.28 9.95
C HIS A 94 -7.90 -5.28 9.08
N GLN A 95 -6.57 -5.22 9.21
CA GLN A 95 -5.75 -4.42 8.30
C GLN A 95 -5.57 -5.10 6.94
N SER A 96 -5.76 -4.36 5.85
CA SER A 96 -5.30 -4.82 4.53
C SER A 96 -3.81 -4.56 4.35
N TYR A 97 -3.09 -5.47 3.69
CA TYR A 97 -1.69 -5.30 3.39
C TYR A 97 -1.28 -6.04 2.12
N VAL A 98 -0.13 -5.65 1.56
CA VAL A 98 0.58 -6.38 0.52
C VAL A 98 2.08 -6.35 0.83
N SER A 99 2.75 -7.48 0.74
CA SER A 99 4.20 -7.57 0.92
C SER A 99 4.85 -7.72 -0.45
N LEU A 100 5.75 -6.79 -0.77
CA LEU A 100 6.44 -6.75 -2.06
C LEU A 100 7.92 -7.09 -1.87
N GLU A 101 8.49 -7.87 -2.78
CA GLU A 101 9.95 -8.02 -2.85
C GLU A 101 10.58 -6.67 -3.27
N PRO A 102 11.56 -6.14 -2.51
CA PRO A 102 12.01 -4.75 -2.64
C PRO A 102 12.71 -4.44 -3.96
N THR A 103 13.34 -5.42 -4.60
CA THR A 103 14.13 -5.20 -5.82
C THR A 103 13.23 -5.15 -7.06
N THR A 104 12.24 -6.03 -7.12
CA THR A 104 11.44 -6.32 -8.32
C THR A 104 10.00 -5.84 -8.21
N GLY A 105 9.53 -5.56 -6.99
CA GLY A 105 8.15 -5.15 -6.70
C GLY A 105 7.12 -6.27 -6.80
N ILE A 106 7.56 -7.53 -6.94
CA ILE A 106 6.65 -8.68 -7.05
C ILE A 106 5.89 -8.87 -5.72
N PRO A 107 4.54 -9.00 -5.75
CA PRO A 107 3.77 -9.32 -4.55
C PRO A 107 4.01 -10.76 -4.12
N ILE A 108 4.55 -10.93 -2.92
CA ILE A 108 4.88 -12.23 -2.34
C ILE A 108 3.69 -12.78 -1.56
N ASN A 109 3.05 -11.94 -0.76
CA ASN A 109 1.78 -12.25 -0.12
C ASN A 109 0.97 -10.97 0.14
N GLY A 110 -0.30 -11.12 0.51
CA GLY A 110 -1.15 -10.01 0.87
C GLY A 110 -2.53 -10.46 1.34
N ALA A 111 -3.21 -9.55 2.01
CA ALA A 111 -4.60 -9.71 2.38
C ALA A 111 -5.34 -8.41 2.06
N LYS A 112 -6.37 -8.51 1.22
CA LYS A 112 -7.33 -7.42 0.98
C LYS A 112 -8.57 -7.71 1.81
N ARG A 113 -8.82 -6.83 2.78
CA ARG A 113 -9.87 -6.95 3.78
C ARG A 113 -10.80 -5.76 3.70
N ILE A 114 -12.04 -6.00 3.33
CA ILE A 114 -13.06 -4.96 3.14
C ILE A 114 -14.35 -5.37 3.82
N GLN A 115 -15.12 -4.39 4.28
CA GLN A 115 -16.46 -4.59 4.83
C GLN A 115 -17.47 -3.82 4.01
N ILE A 116 -18.57 -4.50 3.71
CA ILE A 116 -19.71 -3.96 2.97
C ILE A 116 -20.78 -3.59 4.00
N ASN A 117 -21.20 -2.33 3.95
CA ASN A 117 -22.20 -1.77 4.85
C ASN A 117 -23.33 -1.15 4.03
N PHE A 118 -24.52 -1.10 4.61
CA PHE A 118 -25.66 -0.37 4.06
C PHE A 118 -26.02 0.80 4.97
N GLN A 119 -26.31 1.96 4.37
CA GLN A 119 -26.85 3.08 5.12
C GLN A 119 -28.31 2.80 5.48
N LEU A 120 -28.56 2.53 6.76
CA LEU A 120 -29.90 2.36 7.29
C LEU A 120 -30.40 3.73 7.76
N LYS A 121 -31.49 4.22 7.15
CA LYS A 121 -32.16 5.45 7.56
C LYS A 121 -33.59 5.16 7.96
N GLY A 122 -34.01 5.73 9.09
CA GLY A 122 -35.40 5.69 9.50
C GLY A 122 -36.26 6.54 8.58
N THR A 123 -37.28 5.95 7.96
CA THR A 123 -38.25 6.68 7.14
C THR A 123 -39.68 6.33 7.53
N PRO A 124 -40.55 7.31 7.83
CA PRO A 124 -41.96 7.07 8.12
C PRO A 124 -42.70 6.35 6.98
N ALA A 125 -42.18 6.44 5.75
CA ALA A 125 -42.76 5.80 4.57
C ALA A 125 -42.64 4.26 4.58
N MET A 126 -41.69 3.69 5.33
CA MET A 126 -41.49 2.24 5.44
C MET A 126 -41.70 1.78 6.87
N LYS A 127 -42.76 0.99 7.13
CA LYS A 127 -43.08 0.47 8.47
C LYS A 127 -41.92 -0.31 9.10
N MET A 128 -41.13 -1.03 8.29
CA MET A 128 -39.99 -1.82 8.77
C MET A 128 -38.84 -0.98 9.29
N THR A 129 -38.53 0.16 8.64
CA THR A 129 -37.42 1.03 9.03
C THR A 129 -37.88 2.29 9.76
N GLY A 130 -39.19 2.50 9.95
CA GLY A 130 -39.73 3.77 10.49
C GLY A 130 -39.22 4.20 11.86
N LYS A 131 -38.65 3.28 12.66
CA LYS A 131 -37.98 3.57 13.94
C LYS A 131 -36.48 3.26 13.95
N ALA A 132 -35.91 2.93 12.79
CA ALA A 132 -34.48 2.63 12.68
C ALA A 132 -33.66 3.89 12.93
N ARG A 133 -32.53 3.73 13.62
CA ARG A 133 -31.53 4.80 13.79
C ARG A 133 -30.76 5.00 12.49
N ASP A 134 -30.33 6.23 12.23
CA ASP A 134 -29.47 6.53 11.08
C ASP A 134 -28.05 6.02 11.35
N LEU A 135 -27.67 4.90 10.73
CA LEU A 135 -26.36 4.25 10.94
C LEU A 135 -25.90 3.44 9.72
N LEU A 136 -24.60 3.13 9.68
CA LEU A 136 -24.04 2.16 8.75
C LEU A 136 -24.19 0.76 9.36
N MET A 137 -25.08 -0.05 8.77
CA MET A 137 -25.28 -1.43 9.19
C MET A 137 -24.27 -2.32 8.46
N PRO A 138 -23.32 -2.97 9.17
CA PRO A 138 -22.41 -3.93 8.56
C PRO A 138 -23.19 -5.16 8.11
N PHE A 139 -22.97 -5.59 6.87
CA PHE A 139 -23.62 -6.78 6.32
C PHE A 139 -22.66 -7.98 6.34
N LEU A 140 -21.50 -7.83 5.72
CA LEU A 140 -20.43 -8.82 5.72
C LEU A 140 -19.08 -8.15 5.50
N TRP A 141 -18.02 -8.86 5.84
CA TRP A 141 -16.66 -8.50 5.44
C TRP A 141 -16.00 -9.68 4.74
N ILE A 142 -15.07 -9.37 3.85
CA ILE A 142 -14.40 -10.33 2.97
C ILE A 142 -12.91 -10.28 3.26
N ASP A 143 -12.31 -11.46 3.41
CA ASP A 143 -10.85 -11.68 3.55
C ASP A 143 -10.32 -12.34 2.27
N GLU A 144 -9.82 -11.54 1.34
CA GLU A 144 -9.19 -12.04 0.12
C GLU A 144 -7.68 -12.13 0.34
N LYS A 145 -7.18 -13.35 0.57
CA LYS A 145 -5.76 -13.63 0.83
C LYS A 145 -5.10 -14.24 -0.40
N VAL A 146 -3.88 -13.78 -0.67
CA VAL A 146 -3.01 -14.35 -1.69
C VAL A 146 -1.62 -14.56 -1.11
N GLU A 147 -1.06 -15.75 -1.30
CA GLU A 147 0.31 -16.07 -0.91
C GLU A 147 0.94 -16.92 -2.00
N LEU A 148 2.17 -16.61 -2.38
CA LEU A 148 2.90 -17.43 -3.33
C LEU A 148 3.33 -18.76 -2.68
N GLY A 149 3.02 -19.85 -3.38
CA GLY A 149 3.42 -21.20 -3.00
C GLY A 149 4.93 -21.42 -3.14
N ASP A 150 5.44 -22.49 -2.54
CA ASP A 150 6.88 -22.75 -2.49
C ASP A 150 7.49 -22.92 -3.89
N GLU A 151 6.76 -23.54 -4.82
CA GLU A 151 7.17 -23.72 -6.22
C GLU A 151 7.27 -22.39 -6.99
N GLN A 152 6.30 -21.49 -6.79
CA GLN A 152 6.31 -20.17 -7.42
C GLN A 152 7.45 -19.32 -6.85
N LEU A 153 7.68 -19.42 -5.53
CA LEU A 153 8.76 -18.72 -4.86
C LEU A 153 10.14 -19.24 -5.27
N SER A 154 10.32 -20.56 -5.42
CA SER A 154 11.59 -21.12 -5.89
C SER A 154 11.88 -20.67 -7.32
N MET A 155 10.88 -20.69 -8.21
CA MET A 155 11.02 -20.19 -9.58
C MET A 155 11.46 -18.71 -9.59
N ILE A 156 10.80 -17.85 -8.82
CA ILE A 156 11.15 -16.41 -8.75
C ILE A 156 12.55 -16.22 -8.16
N LYS A 157 12.86 -16.92 -7.07
CA LYS A 157 14.18 -16.86 -6.43
C LYS A 157 15.29 -17.24 -7.40
N ASP A 158 15.12 -18.36 -8.10
CA ASP A 158 16.17 -18.96 -8.91
C ASP A 158 16.35 -18.26 -10.25
N THR A 159 15.25 -17.84 -10.87
CA THR A 159 15.26 -17.24 -12.20
C THR A 159 15.58 -15.75 -12.15
N LEU A 160 14.98 -15.04 -11.19
CA LEU A 160 15.02 -13.58 -11.17
C LEU A 160 15.99 -13.06 -10.10
N LEU A 161 15.77 -13.43 -8.83
CA LEU A 161 16.52 -12.83 -7.71
C LEU A 161 18.01 -13.22 -7.73
N LYS A 162 18.32 -14.49 -8.03
CA LYS A 162 19.72 -14.93 -8.19
C LYS A 162 20.41 -14.24 -9.37
N MET A 163 19.74 -14.15 -10.51
CA MET A 163 20.30 -13.50 -11.71
C MET A 163 20.61 -12.02 -11.44
N LEU A 164 19.70 -11.29 -10.79
CA LEU A 164 19.93 -9.89 -10.41
C LEU A 164 21.08 -9.72 -9.43
N LYS A 165 21.23 -10.62 -8.45
CA LYS A 165 22.37 -10.62 -7.52
C LYS A 165 23.69 -10.83 -8.25
N ILE A 166 23.76 -11.80 -9.16
CA ILE A 166 24.97 -12.08 -9.95
C ILE A 166 25.31 -10.88 -10.83
N ALA A 167 24.34 -10.29 -11.52
CA ALA A 167 24.54 -9.13 -12.36
C ALA A 167 25.08 -7.92 -11.58
N ASN A 168 24.53 -7.65 -10.40
CA ASN A 168 25.00 -6.58 -9.52
C ASN A 168 26.44 -6.81 -9.05
N ILE A 169 26.77 -8.04 -8.62
CA ILE A 169 28.14 -8.39 -8.23
C ILE A 169 29.11 -8.21 -9.40
N ALA A 170 28.74 -8.72 -10.58
CA ALA A 170 29.56 -8.58 -11.79
C ALA A 170 29.78 -7.11 -12.17
N GLN A 171 28.75 -6.26 -12.06
CA GLN A 171 28.85 -4.82 -12.28
C GLN A 171 29.88 -4.18 -11.34
N TRP A 172 29.82 -4.44 -10.04
CA TRP A 172 30.77 -3.88 -9.07
C TRP A 172 32.20 -4.39 -9.29
N VAL A 173 32.36 -5.66 -9.67
CA VAL A 173 33.68 -6.23 -10.00
C VAL A 173 34.28 -5.55 -11.24
N LEU A 174 33.48 -5.35 -12.30
CA LEU A 174 33.94 -4.68 -13.52
C LEU A 174 34.33 -3.21 -13.25
N ILE A 175 33.56 -2.50 -12.43
CA ILE A 175 33.89 -1.13 -12.00
C ILE A 175 35.21 -1.10 -11.23
N ALA A 176 35.40 -2.02 -10.28
CA ALA A 176 36.64 -2.11 -9.50
C ALA A 176 37.87 -2.39 -10.39
N ILE A 177 37.74 -3.30 -11.35
CA ILE A 177 38.80 -3.60 -12.33
C ILE A 177 39.09 -2.36 -13.19
N GLY A 178 38.05 -1.66 -13.66
CA GLY A 178 38.19 -0.42 -14.42
C GLY A 178 38.95 0.67 -13.65
N ILE A 179 38.60 0.90 -12.38
CA ILE A 179 39.29 1.86 -11.51
C ILE A 179 40.76 1.47 -11.33
N LEU A 180 41.04 0.19 -11.09
CA LEU A 180 42.41 -0.31 -10.92
C LEU A 180 43.26 -0.07 -12.17
N MET A 181 42.71 -0.35 -13.37
CA MET A 181 43.41 -0.11 -14.63
C MET A 181 43.74 1.37 -14.84
N VAL A 182 42.80 2.28 -14.54
CA VAL A 182 43.03 3.73 -14.65
C VAL A 182 44.09 4.21 -13.66
N LEU A 183 44.07 3.71 -12.42
CA LEU A 183 45.07 4.06 -11.40
C LEU A 183 46.47 3.59 -11.82
N VAL A 184 46.61 2.34 -12.25
CA VAL A 184 47.89 1.78 -12.71
C VAL A 184 48.39 2.54 -13.95
N GLY A 185 47.50 2.82 -14.92
CA GLY A 185 47.83 3.60 -16.11
C GLY A 185 48.33 5.00 -15.76
N SER A 186 47.65 5.69 -14.83
CA SER A 186 48.01 7.04 -14.40
C SER A 186 49.35 7.07 -13.65
N ILE A 187 49.62 6.09 -12.79
CA ILE A 187 50.90 5.95 -12.09
C ILE A 187 52.03 5.70 -13.09
N MET A 188 51.81 4.80 -14.06
CA MET A 188 52.79 4.51 -15.12
C MET A 188 53.12 5.76 -15.94
N SER A 189 52.11 6.52 -16.38
CA SER A 189 52.29 7.77 -17.13
C SER A 189 53.01 8.86 -16.32
N PHE A 190 52.74 8.94 -15.01
CA PHE A 190 53.44 9.88 -14.13
C PHE A 190 54.92 9.51 -13.96
N ILE A 191 55.22 8.22 -13.81
CA ILE A 191 56.59 7.71 -13.73
C ILE A 191 57.34 7.96 -15.04
N SER A 192 56.70 7.73 -16.20
CA SER A 192 57.34 7.97 -17.50
C SER A 192 57.61 9.46 -17.74
N ALA A 193 56.66 10.35 -17.43
CA ALA A 193 56.84 11.80 -17.55
C ALA A 193 57.97 12.32 -16.65
N ARG A 194 58.12 11.77 -15.43
CA ARG A 194 59.25 12.11 -14.55
C ARG A 194 60.60 11.61 -15.08
N ARG A 195 60.64 10.48 -15.78
CA ARG A 195 61.88 9.97 -16.40
C ARG A 195 62.33 10.86 -17.55
N GLU A 196 61.41 11.35 -18.37
CA GLU A 196 61.73 12.25 -19.49
C GLU A 196 62.26 13.62 -19.02
N HIS A 197 61.69 14.21 -17.96
CA HIS A 197 62.21 15.46 -17.38
C HIS A 197 63.47 15.30 -16.51
N GLY A 198 63.90 14.07 -16.22
CA GLY A 198 65.07 13.77 -15.39
C GLY A 198 66.39 13.62 -16.16
N HIS A 199 66.38 13.74 -17.48
CA HIS A 199 67.59 13.84 -18.31
C HIS A 199 67.84 15.30 -18.70
N PRO A 200 68.64 16.06 -17.93
CA PRO A 200 69.20 17.32 -18.41
C PRO A 200 70.36 17.01 -19.38
N ASP A 201 70.28 17.57 -20.59
CA ASP A 201 71.43 17.80 -21.46
C ASP A 201 72.38 18.83 -20.83
#